data_AF-A0A2D7VZB0-F1
#
_entry.id   AF-A0A2D7VZB0-F1
#
_cell.length_a   1.000
_cell.length_b   1.000
_cell.length_c   1.000
_cell.angle_alpha   90.00
_cell.angle_beta   90.00
_cell.angle_gamma   90.00
#
_symmetry.space_group_name_H-M   'P 1'
#
loop_
_entity.id
_entity.type
_entity.pdbx_description
1 polymer ?
#
loop_
_entity_poly.entity_id
_entity_poly.type
_entity_poly.pdbx_seq_one_letter_code
_entity_poly.pdbx_strand_id
1 'polypeptide(L)'
;MEEVWSNLTDENTDKWLHAIDRADRYHLHMLVFRSGLIEPHLRHLQISAHSFYDLMSPQELRVFKQRTLGHTFVDIAVEMNITESSVKEYWRRTLKKIKSVIEKANIDEK
;
A
#
# COMPACT_ATOMS: atom_id res chain seq x y z
N MET A 1 -34.89 13.20 -18.42
CA MET A 1 -34.71 12.92 -16.97
C MET A 1 -33.28 13.28 -16.66
N GLU A 2 -33.07 14.37 -15.94
CA GLU A 2 -31.74 14.69 -15.42
C GLU A 2 -31.40 13.60 -14.39
N GLU A 3 -30.29 12.91 -14.59
CA GLU A 3 -29.72 12.03 -13.57
C GLU A 3 -29.31 12.92 -12.39
N VAL A 4 -30.21 13.06 -11.42
CA VAL A 4 -29.89 13.69 -10.15
C VAL A 4 -28.85 12.80 -9.49
N TRP A 5 -27.58 13.21 -9.54
CA TRP A 5 -26.47 12.61 -8.83
C TRP A 5 -26.68 12.77 -7.32
N SER A 6 -27.67 12.07 -6.75
CA SER A 6 -28.16 12.28 -5.38
C SER A 6 -27.16 11.91 -4.28
N ASN A 7 -25.94 11.51 -4.63
CA ASN A 7 -24.93 10.98 -3.72
C ASN A 7 -23.62 11.80 -3.72
N LEU A 8 -23.52 12.89 -4.50
CA LEU A 8 -22.39 13.82 -4.46
C LEU A 8 -22.69 14.93 -3.42
N THR A 9 -22.53 14.59 -2.15
CA THR A 9 -22.42 15.60 -1.09
C THR A 9 -21.02 16.21 -1.11
N ASP A 10 -20.87 17.46 -0.68
CA ASP A 10 -19.56 18.14 -0.61
C ASP A 10 -18.54 17.33 0.21
N GLU A 11 -18.97 16.65 1.27
CA GLU A 11 -18.11 15.74 2.06
C GLU A 11 -17.58 14.55 1.25
N ASN A 12 -18.35 14.04 0.29
CA ASN A 12 -17.88 12.98 -0.59
C ASN A 12 -16.87 13.56 -1.57
N THR A 13 -17.12 14.74 -2.14
CA THR A 13 -16.15 15.41 -3.03
C THR A 13 -14.80 15.64 -2.35
N ASP A 14 -14.78 16.13 -1.11
CA ASP A 14 -13.53 16.37 -0.36
C ASP A 14 -12.77 15.08 -0.06
N LYS A 15 -13.46 14.00 0.33
CA LYS A 15 -12.84 12.68 0.55
C LYS A 15 -12.19 12.16 -0.73
N TRP A 16 -12.83 12.38 -1.87
CA TRP A 16 -12.32 11.94 -3.17
C TRP A 16 -11.11 12.78 -3.59
N LEU A 17 -11.15 14.10 -3.43
CA LEU A 17 -10.00 14.98 -3.66
C LEU A 17 -8.80 14.59 -2.79
N HIS A 18 -9.03 14.32 -1.50
CA HIS A 18 -7.98 13.82 -0.61
C HIS A 18 -7.43 12.44 -1.02
N ALA A 19 -8.27 11.57 -1.57
CA ALA A 19 -7.82 10.28 -2.08
C ALA A 19 -6.93 10.44 -3.33
N ILE A 20 -7.28 11.36 -4.24
CA ILE A 20 -6.49 11.71 -5.43
C ILE A 20 -5.14 12.30 -5.02
N ASP A 21 -5.14 13.31 -4.15
CA ASP A 21 -3.90 13.93 -3.64
C ASP A 21 -2.95 12.91 -2.99
N ARG A 22 -3.51 11.96 -2.22
CA ARG A 22 -2.74 10.88 -1.61
C ARG A 22 -2.16 9.93 -2.65
N ALA A 23 -2.91 9.62 -3.70
CA ALA A 23 -2.44 8.77 -4.79
C ALA A 23 -1.28 9.43 -5.54
N ASP A 24 -1.37 10.73 -5.83
CA ASP A 24 -0.31 11.50 -6.51
C ASP A 24 0.96 11.60 -5.66
N ARG A 25 0.83 11.90 -4.36
CA ARG A 25 1.97 11.88 -3.43
C ARG A 25 2.62 10.51 -3.35
N TYR A 26 1.82 9.45 -3.25
CA TYR A 26 2.32 8.08 -3.23
C TYR A 26 3.07 7.74 -4.53
N HIS A 27 2.53 8.14 -5.68
CA HIS A 27 3.17 7.97 -6.97
C HIS A 27 4.53 8.68 -7.03
N LEU A 28 4.59 9.93 -6.59
CA LEU A 28 5.84 10.69 -6.51
C LEU A 28 6.87 10.01 -5.60
N HIS A 29 6.47 9.58 -4.41
CA HIS A 29 7.37 8.86 -3.50
C HIS A 29 7.87 7.54 -4.10
N MET A 30 7.02 6.82 -4.83
CA MET A 30 7.42 5.62 -5.56
C MET A 30 8.41 5.92 -6.70
N LEU A 31 8.28 7.05 -7.40
CA LEU A 31 9.25 7.48 -8.40
C LEU A 31 10.60 7.82 -7.77
N VAL A 32 10.62 8.56 -6.66
CA VAL A 32 11.84 8.89 -5.91
C VAL A 32 12.54 7.62 -5.41
N PHE A 33 11.77 6.65 -4.89
CA PHE A 33 12.30 5.37 -4.46
C PHE A 33 12.94 4.60 -5.63
N ARG A 34 12.27 4.55 -6.79
CA ARG A 34 12.78 3.87 -7.99
C ARG A 34 13.99 4.58 -8.62
N SER A 35 14.08 5.90 -8.52
CA SER A 35 15.21 6.67 -9.06
C SER A 35 16.45 6.64 -8.16
N GLY A 36 16.34 6.11 -6.93
CA GLY A 36 17.42 6.10 -5.95
C GLY A 36 17.74 7.47 -5.35
N LEU A 37 16.88 8.48 -5.56
CA LEU A 37 17.07 9.85 -5.05
C LEU A 37 16.51 10.00 -3.63
N ILE A 38 16.88 9.08 -2.74
CA ILE A 38 16.40 9.06 -1.35
C ILE A 38 17.32 9.91 -0.48
N GLU A 39 16.71 10.78 0.33
CA GLU A 39 17.41 11.65 1.27
C GLU A 39 18.29 10.80 2.22
N PRO A 40 19.51 11.25 2.56
CA PRO A 40 20.47 10.44 3.33
C PRO A 40 19.91 9.83 4.62
N HIS A 41 19.09 10.60 5.35
CA HIS A 41 18.48 10.20 6.61
C HIS A 41 17.32 9.20 6.47
N LEU A 42 16.99 8.76 5.24
CA LEU A 42 15.95 7.76 4.97
C LEU A 42 16.54 6.51 4.30
N ARG A 43 17.84 6.49 3.99
CA ARG A 43 18.46 5.38 3.25
C ARG A 43 18.49 4.08 4.05
N HIS A 44 18.55 4.15 5.38
CA HIS A 44 18.44 2.97 6.24
C HIS A 44 17.10 2.26 6.03
N LEU A 45 16.00 3.00 5.85
CA LEU A 45 14.69 2.41 5.54
C LEU A 45 14.68 1.69 4.19
N GLN A 46 15.41 2.19 3.19
CA GLN A 46 15.55 1.51 1.90
C GLN A 46 16.30 0.17 2.06
N ILE A 47 17.39 0.15 2.83
CA ILE A 47 18.17 -1.06 3.09
C ILE A 47 17.31 -2.08 3.84
N SER A 48 16.61 -1.64 4.89
CA SER A 48 15.72 -2.49 5.68
C SER A 48 14.49 -2.96 4.90
N ALA A 49 14.09 -2.24 3.84
CA ALA A 49 12.93 -2.63 3.03
C ALA A 49 13.12 -3.97 2.31
N HIS A 50 14.36 -4.38 2.03
CA HIS A 50 14.62 -5.70 1.48
C HIS A 50 14.20 -6.82 2.42
N SER A 51 14.32 -6.63 3.73
CA SER A 51 13.89 -7.60 4.74
C SER A 51 12.36 -7.82 4.75
N PHE A 52 11.57 -6.92 4.18
CA PHE A 52 10.12 -7.15 4.08
C PHE A 52 9.81 -8.40 3.25
N TYR A 53 10.54 -8.63 2.16
CA TYR A 53 10.28 -9.74 1.23
C TYR A 53 10.56 -11.10 1.88
N ASP A 54 11.54 -11.17 2.78
CA ASP A 54 11.90 -12.41 3.49
C ASP A 54 10.89 -12.78 4.59
N LEU A 55 10.18 -11.79 5.13
CA LEU A 55 9.20 -11.99 6.20
C LEU A 55 7.82 -12.37 5.70
N MET A 56 7.50 -12.09 4.43
CA MET A 56 6.19 -12.39 3.85
C MET A 56 6.09 -13.85 3.44
N SER A 57 4.97 -14.50 3.82
CA SER A 57 4.60 -15.78 3.23
C SER A 57 4.29 -15.61 1.73
N PRO A 58 4.33 -16.69 0.93
CA PRO A 58 4.03 -16.61 -0.50
C PRO A 58 2.66 -15.98 -0.81
N GLN A 59 1.65 -16.23 0.03
CA GLN A 59 0.31 -15.68 -0.15
C GLN A 59 0.25 -14.18 0.18
N GLU A 60 0.89 -13.76 1.27
CA GLU A 60 1.02 -12.35 1.61
C GLU A 60 1.74 -11.58 0.51
N LEU A 61 2.85 -12.13 0.00
CA LEU A 61 3.62 -11.53 -1.08
C LEU A 61 2.80 -11.41 -2.38
N ARG A 62 2.00 -12.43 -2.71
CA ARG A 62 1.13 -12.41 -3.90
C ARG A 62 0.06 -11.33 -3.79
N VAL A 63 -0.64 -11.26 -2.64
CA VAL A 63 -1.62 -10.20 -2.36
C VAL A 63 -0.96 -8.82 -2.37
N PHE A 64 0.23 -8.70 -1.78
CA PHE A 64 0.97 -7.44 -1.74
C PHE A 64 1.27 -6.92 -3.15
N LYS A 65 1.84 -7.77 -4.02
CA LYS A 65 2.15 -7.41 -5.41
C LYS A 65 0.91 -6.91 -6.16
N GLN A 66 -0.20 -7.64 -6.08
CA GLN A 66 -1.43 -7.23 -6.77
C GLN A 66 -2.00 -5.91 -6.22
N ARG A 67 -1.94 -5.71 -4.90
CA ARG A 67 -2.37 -4.45 -4.28
C ARG A 67 -1.48 -3.27 -4.67
N THR A 68 -0.18 -3.46 -4.82
CA THR A 68 0.72 -2.40 -5.32
C THR A 68 0.50 -2.05 -6.79
N LEU A 69 -0.12 -2.94 -7.57
CA LEU A 69 -0.54 -2.69 -8.95
C LEU A 69 -1.94 -2.04 -9.05
N GLY A 70 -2.62 -1.82 -7.92
CA GLY A 70 -3.92 -1.16 -7.86
C GLY A 70 -5.13 -2.10 -7.92
N HIS A 71 -4.95 -3.42 -8.00
CA HIS A 71 -6.07 -4.37 -8.03
C HIS A 71 -6.92 -4.33 -6.76
N THR A 72 -8.23 -4.51 -6.90
CA THR A 72 -9.15 -4.53 -5.75
C THR A 72 -9.06 -5.87 -5.00
N PHE A 73 -9.52 -5.92 -3.75
CA PHE A 73 -9.52 -7.19 -2.99
C PHE A 73 -10.39 -8.27 -3.64
N VAL A 74 -11.46 -7.86 -4.34
CA VAL A 74 -12.36 -8.77 -5.05
C VAL A 74 -11.65 -9.40 -6.25
N ASP A 75 -10.96 -8.60 -7.07
CA ASP A 75 -10.22 -9.10 -8.23
C ASP A 75 -9.14 -10.11 -7.80
N ILE A 76 -8.42 -9.79 -6.73
CA ILE A 76 -7.38 -10.66 -6.18
C ILE A 76 -7.97 -11.96 -5.64
N ALA A 77 -9.12 -11.90 -4.97
CA ALA A 77 -9.80 -13.07 -4.44
C ALA A 77 -10.20 -14.04 -5.57
N VAL A 78 -10.70 -13.51 -6.68
CA VAL A 78 -11.03 -14.28 -7.89
C VAL A 78 -9.77 -14.88 -8.50
N GLU A 79 -8.71 -14.10 -8.71
CA GLU A 79 -7.44 -14.57 -9.29
C GLU A 79 -6.77 -15.67 -8.45
N MET A 80 -6.84 -15.54 -7.12
CA MET A 80 -6.22 -16.47 -6.18
C MET A 80 -7.14 -17.64 -5.82
N ASN A 81 -8.39 -17.65 -6.27
CA ASN A 81 -9.43 -18.62 -5.93
C ASN A 81 -9.61 -18.80 -4.40
N ILE A 82 -9.71 -17.67 -3.68
CA ILE A 82 -9.92 -17.61 -2.22
C ILE A 82 -11.00 -16.58 -1.88
N THR A 83 -11.38 -16.46 -0.61
CA THR A 83 -12.35 -15.45 -0.18
C THR A 83 -11.73 -14.06 -0.07
N GLU A 84 -12.52 -13.02 -0.30
CA GLU A 84 -12.12 -11.62 -0.10
C GLU A 84 -11.63 -11.36 1.34
N SER A 85 -12.27 -11.99 2.33
CA SER A 85 -11.85 -11.91 3.74
C SER A 85 -10.43 -12.43 3.96
N SER A 86 -10.05 -13.54 3.29
CA SER A 86 -8.68 -14.06 3.37
C SER A 86 -7.68 -13.10 2.74
N VAL A 87 -8.01 -12.49 1.60
CA VAL A 87 -7.17 -11.46 0.96
C VAL A 87 -6.95 -10.28 1.90
N LYS A 88 -8.01 -9.78 2.54
CA LYS A 88 -7.93 -8.68 3.52
C LYS A 88 -7.04 -9.04 4.72
N GLU A 89 -7.14 -10.27 5.22
CA GLU A 89 -6.31 -10.74 6.32
C GLU A 89 -4.83 -10.84 5.92
N TYR A 90 -4.52 -11.38 4.73
CA TYR A 90 -3.15 -11.39 4.20
C TYR A 90 -2.59 -9.97 4.01
N TRP A 91 -3.40 -9.03 3.51
CA TRP A 91 -3.01 -7.64 3.40
C TRP A 91 -2.72 -7.01 4.77
N ARG A 92 -3.60 -7.23 5.76
CA ARG A 92 -3.40 -6.74 7.13
C ARG A 92 -2.12 -7.27 7.76
N ARG A 93 -1.81 -8.56 7.60
CA ARG A 93 -0.57 -9.16 8.10
C ARG A 93 0.66 -8.58 7.43
N THR A 94 0.58 -8.35 6.12
CA THR A 94 1.64 -7.70 5.35
C THR A 94 1.95 -6.31 5.91
N LEU A 95 0.93 -5.47 6.12
CA LEU A 95 1.11 -4.13 6.68
C LEU A 95 1.72 -4.15 8.08
N LYS A 96 1.35 -5.13 8.92
CA LYS A 96 1.96 -5.31 10.25
C LYS A 96 3.46 -5.63 10.17
N LYS A 97 3.85 -6.52 9.25
CA LYS A 97 5.26 -6.90 9.04
C LYS A 97 6.09 -5.71 8.54
N ILE A 98 5.55 -4.96 7.59
CA ILE A 98 6.18 -3.73 7.09
C ILE A 98 6.38 -2.73 8.23
N LYS A 99 5.33 -2.47 9.02
CA LYS A 99 5.41 -1.58 10.18
C LYS A 99 6.51 -2.01 11.16
N SER A 100 6.56 -3.29 11.50
CA SER A 100 7.55 -3.82 12.44
C SER A 100 8.99 -3.63 11.97
N VAL A 101 9.26 -3.80 10.68
CA VAL A 101 10.60 -3.60 10.12
C VAL A 101 10.97 -2.12 10.08
N ILE A 102 10.03 -1.22 9.75
CA ILE A 102 10.27 0.23 9.81
C ILE A 102 10.58 0.68 11.24
N GLU A 103 9.79 0.22 12.22
CA GLU A 103 10.00 0.54 13.63
C GLU A 103 11.37 0.05 14.12
N LYS A 104 11.75 -1.18 13.74
CA LYS A 104 13.06 -1.73 14.08
C LYS A 104 14.20 -0.94 13.44
N ALA A 105 14.10 -0.62 12.14
CA ALA A 105 15.12 0.16 11.43
C ALA A 105 15.37 1.54 12.06
N ASN A 106 14.29 2.21 12.52
CA ASN A 106 14.40 3.49 13.21
C ASN A 106 14.97 3.40 14.62
N ILE A 107 14.86 2.24 15.28
CA ILE A 107 15.52 1.99 16.56
C ILE A 107 17.01 1.74 16.34
N ASP A 108 17.37 0.91 15.35
CA ASP A 108 18.75 0.53 15.06
C ASP A 108 19.60 1.71 14.53
N GLU A 109 18.97 2.79 14.03
CA GLU A 109 19.64 4.02 13.60
C GLU A 109 20.03 4.96 14.78
N LYS A 110 19.39 4.82 15.96
CA LYS A 110 19.61 5.67 17.14
C LYS A 110 20.70 5.13 18.05
#